data_AF-A0A4R0RXI9-F1
#
_entry.id   AF-A0A4R0RXI9-F1
#
_cell.length_a   1.000
_cell.length_b   1.000
_cell.length_c   1.000
_cell.angle_alpha   90.00
_cell.angle_beta   90.00
_cell.angle_gamma   90.00
#
_symmetry.space_group_name_H-M   'P 1'
#
loop_
_entity.id
_entity.type
_entity.pdbx_description
1 polymer ?
#
loop_
_entity_poly.entity_id
_entity_poly.type
_entity_poly.pdbx_seq_one_letter_code
_entity_poly.pdbx_strand_id
1 'polypeptide(L)'
;MPVLQELSLSHFKLEWTHSIFRLPLVKLSVRGVIEAQVLSTLGNMQQLKYLDIGGAIVLDELPITTLPSQPPRSVRLPHLEHLTVSGSTLQCMLLWMHLDIPLSATVTLEFKFDSTAKRDLDLRGPRDTTNFRFYTNVPSMETAQPPTMQPHFTLTISAASLDPRVYLDHFLYQLPLPHVQALYVGELDGWSSLKSHFNRFMTTLPNITSCHVTSAVKDYVEVLLTKRVEDQTAEKSQKKGRRTLQWAAPYLRTLVFHDVMHPCQDSFIKAVKAREKAGCGLDRVVLLNCTGVRESKVEILRKSLDGAEVVWDGIEREYEILSSESEDSYSIEPASEESDFFGEDGW
;
A
#
# COMPACT_ATOMS: atom_id res chain seq x y z
N MET A 1 13.27 29.56 -31.67
CA MET A 1 12.14 29.22 -30.77
C MET A 1 12.66 28.19 -29.77
N PRO A 2 12.43 28.35 -28.46
CA PRO A 2 12.80 27.32 -27.50
C PRO A 2 12.06 26.02 -27.86
N VAL A 3 12.78 24.90 -27.80
CA VAL A 3 12.18 23.57 -28.00
C VAL A 3 11.28 23.27 -26.81
N LEU A 4 10.03 22.88 -27.05
CA LEU A 4 9.11 22.48 -25.97
C LEU A 4 9.68 21.24 -25.26
N GLN A 5 9.91 21.34 -23.95
CA GLN A 5 10.46 20.25 -23.12
C GLN A 5 9.46 19.72 -22.09
N GLU A 6 8.43 20.51 -21.75
CA GLU A 6 7.44 20.16 -20.74
C GLU A 6 6.04 20.26 -21.33
N LEU A 7 5.24 19.22 -21.13
CA LEU A 7 3.85 19.17 -21.59
C LEU A 7 2.96 18.64 -20.46
N SER A 8 1.95 19.41 -20.10
CA SER A 8 0.94 19.04 -19.11
C SER A 8 -0.44 19.18 -19.72
N LEU A 9 -1.21 18.08 -19.74
CA LEU A 9 -2.52 18.00 -20.36
C LEU A 9 -3.47 17.30 -19.39
N SER A 10 -4.60 17.93 -19.06
CA SER A 10 -5.55 17.41 -18.08
C SER A 10 -6.98 17.48 -18.59
N HIS A 11 -7.79 16.45 -18.32
CA HIS A 11 -9.20 16.35 -18.70
C HIS A 11 -9.46 16.35 -20.21
N PHE A 12 -8.53 15.79 -21.00
CA PHE A 12 -8.69 15.65 -22.45
C PHE A 12 -8.72 14.19 -22.90
N LYS A 13 -9.37 13.95 -24.05
CA LYS A 13 -9.15 12.77 -24.87
C LYS A 13 -8.03 13.09 -25.85
N LEU A 14 -6.90 12.40 -25.75
CA LEU A 14 -5.69 12.72 -26.51
C LEU A 14 -5.48 11.76 -27.66
N GLU A 15 -5.21 12.32 -28.84
CA GLU A 15 -4.67 11.57 -29.97
C GLU A 15 -3.16 11.43 -29.79
N TRP A 16 -2.70 10.29 -29.27
CA TRP A 16 -1.28 10.01 -29.01
C TRP A 16 -0.40 10.01 -30.28
N THR A 17 -1.02 9.96 -31.47
CA THR A 17 -0.35 10.10 -32.77
C THR A 17 0.02 11.54 -33.13
N HIS A 18 -0.45 12.53 -32.35
CA HIS A 18 -0.20 13.94 -32.61
C HIS A 18 1.30 14.27 -32.61
N SER A 19 1.71 15.16 -33.51
CA SER A 19 3.14 15.49 -33.74
C SER A 19 3.84 16.08 -32.52
N ILE A 20 3.10 16.66 -31.57
CA ILE A 20 3.63 17.19 -30.30
C ILE A 20 4.36 16.13 -29.47
N PHE A 21 3.94 14.86 -29.55
CA PHE A 21 4.56 13.76 -28.81
C PHE A 21 5.85 13.23 -29.48
N ARG A 22 6.22 13.77 -30.65
CA ARG A 22 7.52 13.51 -31.30
C ARG A 22 8.60 14.49 -30.82
N LEU A 23 8.23 15.49 -30.03
CA LEU A 23 9.16 16.44 -29.46
C LEU A 23 10.01 15.77 -28.37
N PRO A 24 11.26 16.22 -28.14
CA PRO A 24 12.13 15.68 -27.11
C PRO A 24 11.70 16.16 -25.70
N LEU A 25 10.53 15.68 -25.26
CA LEU A 25 9.98 16.04 -23.97
C LEU A 25 10.82 15.42 -22.85
N VAL A 26 11.08 16.24 -21.83
CA VAL A 26 11.74 15.87 -20.58
C VAL A 26 10.69 15.56 -19.50
N LYS A 27 9.55 16.27 -19.55
CA LYS A 27 8.43 16.11 -18.62
C LYS A 27 7.12 15.98 -19.37
N LEU A 28 6.39 14.92 -19.06
CA LEU A 28 5.05 14.67 -19.57
C LEU A 28 4.10 14.39 -18.40
N SER A 29 3.05 15.20 -18.28
CA SER A 29 1.93 14.93 -17.39
C SER A 29 0.65 14.88 -18.22
N VAL A 30 -0.03 13.73 -18.19
CA VAL A 30 -1.25 13.49 -18.95
C VAL A 30 -2.29 12.88 -18.04
N ARG A 31 -3.39 13.61 -17.83
CA ARG A 31 -4.54 13.17 -17.05
C ARG A 31 -5.78 13.16 -17.95
N GLY A 32 -6.41 12.02 -18.19
CA GLY A 32 -7.54 11.93 -19.13
C GLY A 32 -7.86 10.51 -19.57
N VAL A 33 -8.31 10.36 -20.82
CA VAL A 33 -8.50 9.04 -21.45
C VAL A 33 -7.20 8.65 -22.16
N ILE A 34 -6.61 7.53 -21.76
CA ILE A 34 -5.31 7.07 -22.24
C ILE A 34 -5.49 5.77 -23.01
N GLU A 35 -5.33 5.81 -24.32
CA GLU A 35 -5.53 4.66 -25.22
C GLU A 35 -4.22 3.87 -25.44
N ALA A 36 -4.30 2.64 -25.94
CA ALA A 36 -3.16 1.72 -26.13
C ALA A 36 -1.99 2.29 -26.95
N GLN A 37 -2.22 3.25 -27.85
CA GLN A 37 -1.18 3.93 -28.64
C GLN A 37 -0.21 4.74 -27.76
N VAL A 38 -0.53 4.96 -26.48
CA VAL A 38 0.38 5.55 -25.50
C VAL A 38 1.71 4.78 -25.43
N LEU A 39 1.68 3.44 -25.53
CA LEU A 39 2.86 2.60 -25.34
C LEU A 39 3.91 2.84 -26.44
N SER A 40 3.50 2.84 -27.71
CA SER A 40 4.41 3.11 -28.83
C SER A 40 4.92 4.55 -28.78
N THR A 41 4.08 5.49 -28.34
CA THR A 41 4.44 6.90 -28.21
C THR A 41 5.49 7.10 -27.13
N LEU A 42 5.27 6.55 -25.93
CA LEU A 42 6.25 6.57 -24.83
C LEU A 42 7.56 5.87 -25.22
N GLY A 43 7.50 4.80 -26.01
CA GLY A 43 8.68 4.11 -26.52
C GLY A 43 9.62 5.01 -27.34
N ASN A 44 9.11 6.09 -27.92
CA ASN A 44 9.91 7.07 -28.67
C ASN A 44 10.47 8.21 -27.79
N MET A 45 10.00 8.35 -26.55
CA MET A 45 10.37 9.46 -25.64
C MET A 45 11.62 9.14 -24.81
N GLN A 46 12.75 8.94 -25.47
CA GLN A 46 13.98 8.49 -24.81
C GLN A 46 14.60 9.52 -23.84
N GLN A 47 14.22 10.80 -23.93
CA GLN A 47 14.71 11.87 -23.05
C GLN A 47 13.84 12.11 -21.81
N LEU A 48 12.76 11.35 -21.65
CA LEU A 48 11.78 11.59 -20.62
C LEU A 48 12.35 11.27 -19.23
N LYS A 49 12.31 12.27 -18.35
CA LYS A 49 12.74 12.17 -16.95
C LYS A 49 11.56 12.09 -15.99
N TYR A 50 10.45 12.77 -16.32
CA TYR A 50 9.26 12.81 -15.49
C TYR A 50 8.05 12.39 -16.32
N LEU A 51 7.36 11.35 -15.85
CA LEU A 51 6.13 10.85 -16.44
C LEU A 51 5.03 10.76 -15.38
N ASP A 52 3.96 11.52 -15.55
CA ASP A 52 2.74 11.38 -14.76
C ASP A 52 1.57 11.06 -15.69
N ILE A 53 1.04 9.85 -15.57
CA ILE A 53 -0.09 9.36 -16.37
C ILE A 53 -1.24 9.07 -15.43
N GLY A 54 -2.42 9.61 -15.73
CA GLY A 54 -3.58 9.40 -14.89
C GLY A 54 -4.93 9.41 -15.59
N GLY A 55 -5.91 8.75 -14.99
CA GLY A 55 -7.31 8.80 -15.41
C GLY A 55 -7.83 7.48 -15.96
N ALA A 56 -8.67 7.56 -16.99
CA ALA A 56 -9.27 6.40 -17.64
C ALA A 56 -8.29 5.80 -18.64
N ILE A 57 -7.44 4.91 -18.17
CA ILE A 57 -6.54 4.13 -19.01
C ILE A 57 -7.34 3.01 -19.66
N VAL A 58 -7.33 2.97 -21.00
CA VAL A 58 -8.02 2.00 -21.85
C VAL A 58 -6.95 1.30 -22.68
N LEU A 59 -6.23 0.37 -22.05
CA LEU A 59 -5.41 -0.60 -22.75
C LEU A 59 -6.32 -1.74 -23.20
N ASP A 60 -6.03 -2.31 -24.38
CA ASP A 60 -6.80 -3.42 -24.96
C ASP A 60 -7.16 -4.44 -23.87
N GLU A 61 -8.44 -4.83 -23.82
CA GLU A 61 -9.00 -5.66 -22.77
C GLU A 61 -8.37 -7.05 -22.78
N LEU A 62 -7.22 -7.19 -22.13
CA LEU A 62 -6.68 -8.49 -21.79
C LEU A 62 -7.56 -9.07 -20.67
N PRO A 63 -8.17 -10.25 -20.87
CA PRO A 63 -8.94 -10.88 -19.82
C PRO A 63 -8.01 -11.14 -18.63
N ILE A 64 -8.42 -10.63 -17.46
CA ILE A 64 -7.70 -10.66 -16.18
C ILE A 64 -7.17 -12.06 -15.84
N THR A 65 -7.87 -13.10 -16.28
CA THR A 65 -7.55 -14.51 -16.04
C THR A 65 -6.27 -14.99 -16.73
N THR A 66 -5.67 -14.19 -17.63
CA THR A 66 -4.53 -14.59 -18.46
C THR A 66 -3.36 -13.61 -18.38
N LEU A 67 -3.10 -13.01 -17.22
CA LEU A 67 -1.90 -12.20 -17.05
C LEU A 67 -0.65 -13.06 -17.35
N PRO A 68 0.16 -12.68 -18.35
CA PRO A 68 1.34 -13.46 -18.71
C PRO A 68 2.31 -13.51 -17.53
N SER A 69 2.92 -14.67 -17.32
CA SER A 69 3.92 -14.87 -16.26
C SER A 69 5.13 -13.95 -16.42
N GLN A 70 5.42 -13.53 -17.65
CA GLN A 70 6.45 -12.54 -17.97
C GLN A 70 5.84 -11.40 -18.80
N PRO A 71 5.92 -10.15 -18.32
CA PRO A 71 5.35 -9.04 -19.03
C PRO A 71 6.20 -8.68 -20.26
N PRO A 72 5.56 -8.32 -21.40
CA PRO A 72 6.25 -7.78 -22.55
C PRO A 72 6.70 -6.35 -22.24
N ARG A 73 7.91 -6.20 -21.66
CA ARG A 73 8.55 -4.91 -21.39
C ARG A 73 8.90 -4.19 -22.70
N SER A 74 7.90 -3.60 -23.33
CA SER A 74 7.99 -3.03 -24.68
C SER A 74 8.49 -1.58 -24.67
N VAL A 75 8.40 -0.88 -23.54
CA VAL A 75 8.69 0.55 -23.44
C VAL A 75 9.87 0.77 -22.50
N ARG A 76 11.02 1.21 -23.06
CA ARG A 76 12.21 1.57 -22.29
C ARG A 76 12.31 3.08 -22.12
N LEU A 77 12.43 3.52 -20.86
CA LEU A 77 12.59 4.93 -20.48
C LEU A 77 13.90 5.08 -19.67
N PRO A 78 15.07 5.05 -20.32
CA PRO A 78 16.37 4.89 -19.63
C PRO A 78 16.76 6.07 -18.73
N HIS A 79 16.15 7.24 -18.94
CA HIS A 79 16.42 8.46 -18.17
C HIS A 79 15.29 8.82 -17.20
N LEU A 80 14.32 7.92 -17.00
CA LEU A 80 13.20 8.20 -16.13
C LEU A 80 13.68 8.31 -14.67
N GLU A 81 13.38 9.43 -14.05
CA GLU A 81 13.67 9.75 -12.65
C GLU A 81 12.38 9.67 -11.82
N HIS A 82 11.23 10.01 -12.40
CA HIS A 82 9.93 10.01 -11.72
C HIS A 82 8.83 9.40 -12.61
N LEU A 83 8.10 8.45 -12.05
CA LEU A 83 6.90 7.86 -12.63
C LEU A 83 5.73 7.99 -11.66
N THR A 84 4.63 8.58 -12.10
CA THR A 84 3.33 8.49 -11.44
C THR A 84 2.35 7.83 -12.39
N VAL A 85 1.66 6.78 -11.93
CA VAL A 85 0.55 6.17 -12.68
C VAL A 85 -0.67 6.17 -11.78
N SER A 86 -1.78 6.71 -12.26
CA SER A 86 -3.03 6.78 -11.49
C SER A 86 -4.25 6.37 -12.31
N GLY A 87 -5.23 5.74 -11.68
CA GLY A 87 -6.43 5.24 -12.37
C GLY A 87 -6.87 3.89 -11.82
N SER A 88 -7.63 3.14 -12.61
CA SER A 88 -8.09 1.81 -12.18
C SER A 88 -6.91 0.85 -11.98
N THR A 89 -7.00 -0.02 -10.96
CA THR A 89 -5.92 -0.94 -10.57
C THR A 89 -5.42 -1.79 -11.72
N LEU A 90 -6.35 -2.42 -12.46
CA LEU A 90 -6.02 -3.28 -13.59
C LEU A 90 -5.23 -2.52 -14.65
N GLN A 91 -5.67 -1.32 -14.99
CA GLN A 91 -5.08 -0.55 -16.09
C GLN A 91 -3.73 0.06 -15.70
N CYS A 92 -3.57 0.50 -14.45
CA CYS A 92 -2.28 0.91 -13.92
C CYS A 92 -1.27 -0.26 -13.96
N MET A 93 -1.72 -1.47 -13.61
CA MET A 93 -0.88 -2.67 -13.66
C MET A 93 -0.54 -3.07 -15.10
N LEU A 94 -1.51 -3.05 -16.02
CA LEU A 94 -1.25 -3.32 -17.44
C LEU A 94 -0.22 -2.32 -18.01
N LEU A 95 -0.36 -1.03 -17.71
CA LEU A 95 0.63 -0.03 -18.10
C LEU A 95 2.00 -0.34 -17.48
N TRP A 96 2.05 -0.61 -16.17
CA TRP A 96 3.27 -0.96 -15.45
C TRP A 96 4.01 -2.14 -16.07
N MET A 97 3.29 -3.19 -16.49
CA MET A 97 3.88 -4.36 -17.15
C MET A 97 4.61 -4.02 -18.45
N HIS A 98 4.21 -2.98 -19.16
CA HIS A 98 4.87 -2.58 -20.40
C HIS A 98 6.12 -1.71 -20.20
N LEU A 99 6.30 -1.14 -19.02
CA LEU A 99 7.39 -0.21 -18.75
C LEU A 99 8.62 -0.93 -18.20
N ASP A 100 9.78 -0.65 -18.78
CA ASP A 100 11.10 -1.02 -18.27
C ASP A 100 11.68 0.19 -17.52
N ILE A 101 11.43 0.23 -16.21
CA ILE A 101 11.74 1.38 -15.34
C ILE A 101 13.15 1.24 -14.73
N PRO A 102 13.99 2.29 -14.80
CA PRO A 102 15.28 2.29 -14.11
C PRO A 102 15.13 2.05 -12.60
N LEU A 103 16.03 1.28 -12.00
CA LEU A 103 16.03 1.00 -10.55
C LEU A 103 16.19 2.27 -9.69
N SER A 104 16.74 3.33 -10.26
CA SER A 104 16.91 4.64 -9.63
C SER A 104 15.66 5.52 -9.67
N ALA A 105 14.65 5.17 -10.47
CA ALA A 105 13.46 5.99 -10.62
C ALA A 105 12.57 5.90 -9.39
N THR A 106 11.97 7.03 -8.99
CA THR A 106 10.87 7.03 -8.03
C THR A 106 9.57 6.67 -8.74
N VAL A 107 8.91 5.61 -8.29
CA VAL A 107 7.61 5.19 -8.82
C VAL A 107 6.52 5.49 -7.81
N THR A 108 5.40 6.06 -8.26
CA THR A 108 4.18 6.26 -7.46
C THR A 108 2.99 5.68 -8.22
N LEU A 109 2.33 4.66 -7.66
CA LEU A 109 1.10 4.11 -8.22
C LEU A 109 -0.08 4.50 -7.35
N GLU A 110 -1.07 5.18 -7.92
CA GLU A 110 -2.29 5.60 -7.23
C GLU A 110 -3.50 4.88 -7.82
N PHE A 111 -3.90 3.78 -7.18
CA PHE A 111 -5.09 3.07 -7.60
C PHE A 111 -6.35 3.80 -7.13
N LYS A 112 -7.10 4.36 -8.08
CA LYS A 112 -8.37 5.06 -7.88
C LYS A 112 -9.50 4.23 -8.46
N PHE A 113 -10.58 4.10 -7.71
CA PHE A 113 -11.78 3.45 -8.19
C PHE A 113 -12.52 4.39 -9.15
N ASP A 114 -12.90 3.86 -10.31
CA ASP A 114 -13.92 4.46 -11.16
C ASP A 114 -15.24 3.91 -10.63
N SER A 115 -15.93 4.66 -9.77
CA SER A 115 -17.31 4.29 -9.49
C SER A 115 -18.02 4.40 -10.82
N THR A 116 -18.53 3.27 -11.30
CA THR A 116 -19.18 3.14 -12.61
C THR A 116 -20.43 4.02 -12.76
N ALA A 117 -20.68 4.95 -11.85
CA ALA A 117 -21.72 5.94 -11.92
C ALA A 117 -21.12 7.28 -12.40
N LYS A 118 -21.31 7.52 -13.70
CA LYS A 118 -21.23 8.78 -14.45
C LYS A 118 -21.87 10.03 -13.79
N ARG A 119 -22.26 10.03 -12.51
CA ARG A 119 -23.20 11.01 -11.96
C ARG A 119 -22.72 11.92 -10.85
N ASP A 120 -21.66 11.64 -10.11
CA ASP A 120 -21.20 12.61 -9.10
C ASP A 120 -19.68 12.73 -9.08
N LEU A 121 -19.20 13.79 -9.74
CA LEU A 121 -17.86 14.36 -9.60
C LEU A 121 -17.68 15.04 -8.22
N ASP A 122 -18.26 14.47 -7.17
CA ASP A 122 -18.13 15.06 -5.84
C ASP A 122 -16.72 14.76 -5.35
N LEU A 123 -15.87 15.80 -5.42
CA LEU A 123 -14.40 15.78 -5.21
C LEU A 123 -13.98 15.44 -3.76
N ARG A 124 -14.86 14.88 -2.94
CA ARG A 124 -14.45 14.36 -1.63
C ARG A 124 -13.56 13.15 -1.88
N GLY A 125 -12.25 13.37 -1.72
CA GLY A 125 -11.24 12.34 -1.91
C GLY A 125 -11.60 11.05 -1.17
N PRO A 126 -11.27 9.88 -1.74
CA PRO A 126 -11.54 8.60 -1.10
C PRO A 126 -10.90 8.64 0.29
N ARG A 127 -11.73 8.46 1.33
CA ARG A 127 -11.28 8.54 2.73
C ARG A 127 -10.42 7.34 3.15
N ASP A 128 -10.35 6.32 2.30
CA ASP A 128 -9.77 5.03 2.64
C ASP A 128 -8.66 4.70 1.63
N THR A 129 -7.48 5.32 1.80
CA THR A 129 -6.30 5.02 0.97
C THR A 129 -5.14 4.54 1.81
N THR A 130 -4.63 3.38 1.44
CA THR A 130 -3.41 2.82 1.98
C THR A 130 -2.19 3.26 1.23
N ASN A 131 -1.16 3.67 1.97
CA ASN A 131 0.11 4.07 1.40
C ASN A 131 1.22 3.14 1.86
N PHE A 132 1.84 2.43 0.92
CA PHE A 132 3.12 1.75 1.10
C PHE A 132 4.21 2.62 0.50
N ARG A 133 5.26 2.94 1.27
CA ARG A 133 6.45 3.60 0.73
C ARG A 133 7.68 2.75 1.01
N PHE A 134 8.49 2.57 0.00
CA PHE A 134 9.65 1.68 -0.01
C PHE A 134 10.92 2.50 -0.20
N TYR A 135 11.90 2.24 0.66
CA TYR A 135 13.20 2.89 0.63
C TYR A 135 14.29 1.83 0.54
N THR A 136 15.24 2.03 -0.37
CA THR A 136 16.41 1.15 -0.55
C THR A 136 17.56 1.49 0.39
N ASN A 137 17.52 2.69 1.00
CA ASN A 137 18.42 3.14 2.04
C ASN A 137 17.60 3.38 3.30
N VAL A 138 18.16 3.05 4.47
CA VAL A 138 17.53 3.37 5.77
C VAL A 138 17.65 4.88 6.00
N PRO A 139 16.54 5.64 6.01
CA PRO A 139 16.60 7.04 6.38
C PRO A 139 16.95 7.15 7.87
N SER A 140 17.67 8.21 8.25
CA SER A 140 17.83 8.54 9.67
C SER A 140 16.44 8.85 10.25
N MET A 141 15.88 7.90 11.00
CA MET A 141 14.55 8.00 11.60
C MET A 141 14.60 8.61 13.02
N GLU A 142 15.47 9.59 13.23
CA GLU A 142 15.60 10.26 14.54
C GLU A 142 14.42 11.18 14.87
N THR A 143 13.52 11.45 13.92
CA THR A 143 12.42 12.38 14.12
C THR A 143 11.07 11.73 13.85
N ALA A 144 10.02 12.31 14.47
CA ALA A 144 8.64 11.87 14.28
C ALA A 144 8.09 12.12 12.87
N GLN A 145 8.80 12.94 12.09
CA GLN A 145 8.40 13.25 10.73
C GLN A 145 8.79 12.11 9.80
N PRO A 146 7.98 11.81 8.77
CA PRO A 146 8.40 10.91 7.71
C PRO A 146 9.74 11.41 7.17
N PRO A 147 10.64 10.50 6.77
CA PRO A 147 11.91 10.86 6.16
C PRO A 147 11.71 11.92 5.08
N THR A 148 12.53 12.97 5.10
CA THR A 148 12.56 13.95 4.00
C THR A 148 13.11 13.33 2.70
N MET A 149 13.70 12.13 2.78
CA MET A 149 14.14 11.37 1.62
C MET A 149 12.95 10.91 0.78
N GLN A 150 13.07 11.09 -0.53
CA GLN A 150 12.09 10.58 -1.49
C GLN A 150 12.13 9.03 -1.50
N PRO A 151 10.97 8.36 -1.40
CA PRO A 151 10.93 6.91 -1.56
C PRO A 151 11.35 6.52 -2.97
N HIS A 152 11.95 5.34 -3.10
CA HIS A 152 12.25 4.77 -4.42
C HIS A 152 10.96 4.21 -5.04
N PHE A 153 10.05 3.69 -4.21
CA PHE A 153 8.75 3.22 -4.67
C PHE A 153 7.67 3.65 -3.68
N THR A 154 6.53 4.09 -4.20
CA THR A 154 5.31 4.42 -3.46
C THR A 154 4.16 3.69 -4.14
N LEU A 155 3.39 2.96 -3.35
CA LEU A 155 2.20 2.25 -3.76
C LEU A 155 1.04 2.75 -2.91
N THR A 156 0.10 3.46 -3.53
CA THR A 156 -1.12 3.97 -2.91
C THR A 156 -2.30 3.15 -3.41
N ILE A 157 -2.93 2.39 -2.51
CA ILE A 157 -4.05 1.49 -2.78
C ILE A 157 -5.31 2.06 -2.12
N SER A 158 -6.35 2.36 -2.88
CA SER A 158 -7.66 2.68 -2.27
C SER A 158 -8.40 1.41 -1.85
N ALA A 159 -8.99 1.41 -0.64
CA ALA A 159 -9.68 0.27 -0.03
C ALA A 159 -10.91 -0.22 -0.83
N ALA A 160 -11.47 0.63 -1.69
CA ALA A 160 -12.60 0.29 -2.55
C ALA A 160 -12.21 -0.52 -3.81
N SER A 161 -10.92 -0.78 -4.03
CA SER A 161 -10.46 -1.49 -5.21
C SER A 161 -10.69 -3.01 -5.14
N LEU A 162 -10.97 -3.60 -6.30
CA LEU A 162 -11.00 -5.04 -6.59
C LEU A 162 -10.04 -5.85 -5.73
N ASP A 163 -10.47 -7.09 -5.44
CA ASP A 163 -9.73 -8.09 -4.68
C ASP A 163 -8.20 -8.00 -4.89
N PRO A 164 -7.47 -7.33 -3.97
CA PRO A 164 -6.05 -7.04 -4.15
C PRO A 164 -5.23 -8.33 -4.28
N ARG A 165 -5.82 -9.47 -3.87
CA ARG A 165 -5.26 -10.81 -4.00
C ARG A 165 -4.79 -11.15 -5.42
N VAL A 166 -5.51 -10.72 -6.46
CA VAL A 166 -5.19 -11.08 -7.85
C VAL A 166 -4.00 -10.31 -8.39
N TYR A 167 -3.84 -9.05 -8.01
CA TYR A 167 -2.89 -8.15 -8.67
C TYR A 167 -1.66 -7.84 -7.82
N LEU A 168 -1.83 -7.84 -6.50
CA LEU A 168 -0.76 -7.45 -5.58
C LEU A 168 0.43 -8.38 -5.73
N ASP A 169 0.22 -9.69 -5.79
CA ASP A 169 1.32 -10.65 -6.00
C ASP A 169 2.06 -10.37 -7.31
N HIS A 170 1.34 -10.23 -8.43
CA HIS A 170 1.92 -9.93 -9.74
C HIS A 170 2.71 -8.62 -9.75
N PHE A 171 2.18 -7.60 -9.07
CA PHE A 171 2.83 -6.30 -8.95
C PHE A 171 4.11 -6.39 -8.13
N LEU A 172 4.04 -7.02 -6.96
CA LEU A 172 5.14 -7.15 -6.02
C LEU A 172 6.31 -7.95 -6.61
N TYR A 173 6.05 -9.00 -7.39
CA TYR A 173 7.13 -9.76 -8.04
C TYR A 173 7.95 -8.93 -9.05
N GLN A 174 7.41 -7.81 -9.53
CA GLN A 174 8.11 -6.95 -10.49
C GLN A 174 8.89 -5.83 -9.83
N LEU A 175 8.62 -5.54 -8.56
CA LEU A 175 9.36 -4.55 -7.81
C LEU A 175 10.72 -5.12 -7.36
N PRO A 176 11.76 -4.28 -7.23
CA PRO A 176 13.06 -4.67 -6.69
C PRO A 176 13.02 -4.83 -5.16
N LEU A 177 12.03 -5.60 -4.66
CA LEU A 177 11.79 -5.84 -3.23
C LEU A 177 13.00 -6.36 -2.45
N PRO A 178 13.90 -7.18 -3.02
CA PRO A 178 15.12 -7.58 -2.31
C PRO A 178 16.04 -6.40 -1.93
N HIS A 179 15.93 -5.25 -2.57
CA HIS A 179 16.73 -4.06 -2.26
C HIS A 179 16.06 -3.13 -1.25
N VAL A 180 14.81 -3.39 -0.85
CA VAL A 180 14.09 -2.57 0.10
C VAL A 180 14.65 -2.80 1.50
N GLN A 181 15.06 -1.70 2.14
CA GLN A 181 15.57 -1.69 3.50
C GLN A 181 14.59 -1.04 4.49
N ALA A 182 13.74 -0.12 4.05
CA ALA A 182 12.68 0.43 4.90
C ALA A 182 11.32 0.41 4.22
N LEU A 183 10.28 0.11 5.01
CA LEU A 183 8.89 0.11 4.61
C LEU A 183 8.11 1.09 5.49
N TYR A 184 7.33 1.96 4.86
CA TYR A 184 6.30 2.74 5.54
C TYR A 184 4.93 2.21 5.11
N VAL A 185 4.04 1.99 6.08
CA VAL A 185 2.68 1.51 5.88
C VAL A 185 1.73 2.45 6.60
N GLY A 186 0.85 3.14 5.87
CA GLY A 186 -0.14 4.03 6.46
C GLY A 186 -1.57 3.78 6.00
N GLU A 187 -2.52 4.01 6.91
CA GLU A 187 -3.99 4.03 6.73
C GLU A 187 -4.57 2.84 5.95
N LEU A 188 -4.92 1.75 6.66
CA LEU A 188 -5.55 0.56 6.06
C LEU A 188 -6.93 0.30 6.65
N ASP A 189 -7.95 0.65 5.89
CA ASP A 189 -9.31 0.18 6.13
C ASP A 189 -9.53 -1.18 5.46
N GLY A 190 -10.32 -2.07 6.08
CA GLY A 190 -10.69 -3.36 5.47
C GLY A 190 -9.65 -4.49 5.57
N TRP A 191 -8.70 -4.41 6.51
CA TRP A 191 -7.56 -5.33 6.68
C TRP A 191 -7.87 -6.83 6.67
N SER A 192 -9.02 -7.26 7.21
CA SER A 192 -9.32 -8.69 7.38
C SER A 192 -9.17 -9.48 6.08
N SER A 193 -9.46 -8.84 4.94
CA SER A 193 -9.32 -9.41 3.59
C SER A 193 -7.85 -9.49 3.10
N LEU A 194 -7.02 -8.52 3.49
CA LEU A 194 -5.63 -8.35 3.03
C LEU A 194 -4.60 -9.12 3.86
N LYS A 195 -4.96 -9.52 5.09
CA LYS A 195 -4.03 -10.14 6.05
C LYS A 195 -3.19 -11.26 5.46
N SER A 196 -3.80 -12.22 4.77
CA SER A 196 -3.08 -13.37 4.19
C SER A 196 -2.04 -12.95 3.14
N HIS A 197 -2.36 -11.95 2.32
CA HIS A 197 -1.53 -11.50 1.21
C HIS A 197 -0.42 -10.58 1.70
N PHE A 198 -0.71 -9.72 2.67
CA PHE A 198 0.33 -8.94 3.33
C PHE A 198 1.37 -9.85 4.00
N ASN A 199 0.96 -10.97 4.62
CA ASN A 199 1.95 -11.93 5.15
C ASN A 199 2.89 -12.45 4.05
N ARG A 200 2.33 -12.79 2.89
CA ARG A 200 3.09 -13.31 1.74
C ARG A 200 3.99 -12.22 1.16
N PHE A 201 3.50 -10.99 1.07
CA PHE A 201 4.28 -9.83 0.67
C PHE A 201 5.45 -9.57 1.62
N MET A 202 5.27 -9.69 2.93
CA MET A 202 6.38 -9.46 3.86
C MET A 202 7.49 -10.49 3.73
N THR A 203 7.21 -11.71 3.24
CA THR A 203 8.27 -12.68 2.94
C THR A 203 9.05 -12.37 1.67
N THR A 204 8.57 -11.45 0.83
CA THR A 204 9.30 -10.96 -0.36
C THR A 204 10.19 -9.75 -0.06
N LEU A 205 10.22 -9.27 1.18
CA LEU A 205 11.06 -8.18 1.67
C LEU A 205 12.17 -8.69 2.60
N PRO A 206 13.11 -9.53 2.11
CA PRO A 206 14.04 -10.25 2.97
C PRO A 206 15.00 -9.33 3.72
N ASN A 207 15.30 -8.15 3.18
CA ASN A 207 16.31 -7.20 3.67
C ASN A 207 15.72 -5.99 4.41
N ILE A 208 14.44 -6.04 4.77
CA ILE A 208 13.83 -4.96 5.56
C ILE A 208 14.51 -4.86 6.93
N THR A 209 14.99 -3.66 7.24
CA THR A 209 15.65 -3.30 8.51
C THR A 209 14.84 -2.32 9.33
N SER A 210 13.99 -1.50 8.69
CA SER A 210 13.12 -0.54 9.35
C SER A 210 11.68 -0.65 8.84
N CYS A 211 10.71 -0.61 9.74
CA CYS A 211 9.29 -0.57 9.40
C CYS A 211 8.61 0.57 10.17
N HIS A 212 7.91 1.44 9.45
CA HIS A 212 7.11 2.51 10.00
C HIS A 212 5.64 2.19 9.73
N VAL A 213 4.86 2.09 10.79
CA VAL A 213 3.44 1.77 10.73
C VAL A 213 2.65 2.93 11.29
N THR A 214 1.64 3.39 10.54
CA THR A 214 0.75 4.47 10.98
C THR A 214 -0.71 4.06 11.08
N SER A 215 -1.48 4.72 11.97
CA SER A 215 -2.92 4.50 12.16
C SER A 215 -3.30 3.10 12.70
N ALA A 216 -4.52 2.62 12.47
CA ALA A 216 -5.15 1.40 13.03
C ALA A 216 -4.51 0.05 12.60
N VAL A 217 -3.26 0.08 12.17
CA VAL A 217 -2.51 -0.99 11.49
C VAL A 217 -1.79 -1.89 12.53
N LYS A 218 -2.39 -2.08 13.72
CA LYS A 218 -1.79 -2.83 14.84
C LYS A 218 -1.53 -4.31 14.51
N ASP A 219 -2.44 -4.93 13.76
CA ASP A 219 -2.39 -6.35 13.42
C ASP A 219 -1.24 -6.70 12.45
N TYR A 220 -0.68 -5.71 11.75
CA TYR A 220 0.40 -5.88 10.77
C TYR A 220 1.72 -6.12 11.47
N VAL A 221 1.97 -5.34 12.51
CA VAL A 221 3.18 -5.49 13.30
C VAL A 221 3.20 -6.85 13.96
N GLU A 222 2.07 -7.32 14.46
CA GLU A 222 2.00 -8.67 15.03
C GLU A 222 2.40 -9.72 14.00
N VAL A 223 1.93 -9.60 12.74
CA VAL A 223 2.38 -10.48 11.65
C VAL A 223 3.90 -10.44 11.46
N LEU A 224 4.50 -9.24 11.36
CA LEU A 224 5.93 -9.05 11.16
C LEU A 224 6.77 -9.67 12.27
N LEU A 225 6.22 -9.64 13.48
CA LEU A 225 6.93 -10.05 14.68
C LEU A 225 6.64 -11.49 15.11
N THR A 226 5.55 -12.11 14.65
CA THR A 226 5.13 -13.44 15.09
C THR A 226 5.30 -14.51 14.01
N LYS A 227 5.23 -14.17 12.72
CA LYS A 227 5.24 -15.17 11.65
C LYS A 227 6.64 -15.68 11.30
N ARG A 228 6.76 -17.00 11.26
CA ARG A 228 7.91 -17.71 10.69
C ARG A 228 7.59 -18.16 9.27
N VAL A 229 8.62 -18.26 8.43
CA VAL A 229 8.50 -18.72 7.04
C VAL A 229 8.03 -20.18 7.01
N GLU A 230 8.44 -20.98 7.99
CA GLU A 230 8.07 -22.39 8.11
C GLU A 230 6.59 -22.58 8.45
N ASP A 231 5.97 -21.67 9.21
CA ASP A 231 4.55 -21.77 9.59
C ASP A 231 3.63 -21.73 8.36
N GLN A 232 4.09 -21.17 7.24
CA GLN A 232 3.34 -21.13 5.98
C GLN A 232 3.52 -22.40 5.12
N THR A 233 4.60 -23.15 5.34
CA THR A 233 4.97 -24.31 4.51
C THR A 233 4.78 -25.66 5.23
N ALA A 234 4.43 -25.61 6.52
CA ALA A 234 4.36 -26.76 7.42
C ALA A 234 3.27 -27.79 7.08
N GLU A 235 2.27 -27.47 6.26
CA GLU A 235 1.22 -28.45 5.88
C GLU A 235 1.74 -29.64 5.07
N LYS A 236 2.98 -29.64 4.58
CA LYS A 236 3.48 -30.69 3.66
C LYS A 236 4.73 -31.45 4.09
N SER A 237 5.33 -31.17 5.25
CA SER A 237 6.69 -31.70 5.54
C SER A 237 6.81 -32.35 6.92
N GLN A 238 6.38 -33.61 7.06
CA GLN A 238 6.62 -34.47 8.25
C GLN A 238 8.11 -34.83 8.50
N LYS A 239 9.09 -34.17 7.87
CA LYS A 239 10.50 -34.52 8.03
C LYS A 239 11.12 -33.80 9.25
N LYS A 240 11.29 -34.58 10.33
CA LYS A 240 11.94 -34.29 11.63
C LYS A 240 13.41 -33.84 11.54
N GLY A 241 13.71 -32.75 10.83
CA GLY A 241 14.99 -32.05 10.95
C GLY A 241 14.81 -30.81 11.80
N ARG A 242 15.71 -30.56 12.78
CA ARG A 242 15.81 -29.26 13.47
C ARG A 242 16.25 -28.20 12.44
N ARG A 243 15.32 -27.67 11.65
CA ARG A 243 15.58 -26.48 10.83
C ARG A 243 15.55 -25.26 11.75
N THR A 244 16.58 -24.41 11.63
CA THR A 244 16.58 -23.06 12.20
C THR A 244 15.41 -22.30 11.63
N LEU A 245 14.46 -21.94 12.50
CA LEU A 245 13.24 -21.23 12.13
C LEU A 245 13.59 -19.85 11.59
N GLN A 246 13.18 -19.54 10.37
CA GLN A 246 13.42 -18.27 9.73
C GLN A 246 12.22 -17.34 9.93
N TRP A 247 12.46 -16.19 10.56
CA TRP A 247 11.45 -15.14 10.66
C TRP A 247 11.19 -14.50 9.30
N ALA A 248 9.97 -14.03 9.05
CA ALA A 248 9.62 -13.39 7.76
C ALA A 248 10.50 -12.16 7.46
N ALA A 249 10.85 -11.39 8.49
CA ALA A 249 11.71 -10.22 8.41
C ALA A 249 12.89 -10.37 9.39
N PRO A 250 13.93 -11.16 9.07
CA PRO A 250 14.99 -11.50 10.01
C PRO A 250 15.95 -10.33 10.30
N TYR A 251 16.04 -9.35 9.41
CA TYR A 251 16.89 -8.17 9.60
C TYR A 251 16.16 -6.94 10.14
N LEU A 252 14.85 -7.05 10.45
CA LEU A 252 14.10 -5.94 11.03
C LEU A 252 14.70 -5.58 12.40
N ARG A 253 15.22 -4.36 12.51
CA ARG A 253 15.86 -3.79 13.71
C ARG A 253 15.12 -2.60 14.28
N THR A 254 14.49 -1.80 13.42
CA THR A 254 13.74 -0.61 13.84
C THR A 254 12.27 -0.74 13.53
N LEU A 255 11.44 -0.42 14.52
CA LEU A 255 9.99 -0.38 14.36
C LEU A 255 9.46 0.95 14.89
N VAL A 256 8.76 1.70 14.03
CA VAL A 256 8.18 2.99 14.35
C VAL A 256 6.66 2.86 14.30
N PHE A 257 6.00 3.22 15.39
CA PHE A 257 4.55 3.37 15.47
C PHE A 257 4.21 4.85 15.51
N HIS A 258 3.34 5.30 14.61
CA HIS A 258 2.87 6.68 14.55
C HIS A 258 1.35 6.73 14.46
N ASP A 259 0.66 7.42 15.37
CA ASP A 259 -0.81 7.43 15.40
C ASP A 259 -1.45 6.04 15.57
N VAL A 260 -0.75 5.09 16.19
CA VAL A 260 -1.24 3.71 16.37
C VAL A 260 -1.99 3.58 17.69
N MET A 261 -3.15 2.92 17.67
CA MET A 261 -3.90 2.60 18.88
C MET A 261 -3.37 1.34 19.57
N HIS A 262 -3.01 1.47 20.83
CA HIS A 262 -2.52 0.39 21.71
C HIS A 262 -1.39 -0.47 21.10
N PRO A 263 -0.26 0.12 20.68
CA PRO A 263 0.84 -0.63 20.07
C PRO A 263 1.53 -1.62 21.05
N CYS A 264 1.50 -1.33 22.35
CA CYS A 264 2.25 -2.06 23.39
C CYS A 264 1.39 -3.14 24.08
N GLN A 265 0.90 -4.13 23.35
CA GLN A 265 0.18 -5.27 23.94
C GLN A 265 1.14 -6.37 24.43
N ASP A 266 0.65 -7.25 25.30
CA ASP A 266 1.43 -8.39 25.78
C ASP A 266 1.86 -9.33 24.63
N SER A 267 1.04 -9.45 23.59
CA SER A 267 1.36 -10.22 22.39
C SER A 267 2.58 -9.64 21.65
N PHE A 268 2.64 -8.31 21.53
CA PHE A 268 3.78 -7.60 20.95
C PHE A 268 5.07 -7.89 21.75
N ILE A 269 5.03 -7.73 23.07
CA ILE A 269 6.20 -7.98 23.93
C ILE A 269 6.69 -9.43 23.79
N LYS A 270 5.75 -10.39 23.81
CA LYS A 270 6.07 -11.81 23.60
C LYS A 270 6.72 -12.06 22.25
N ALA A 271 6.23 -11.41 21.19
CA ALA A 271 6.75 -11.55 19.84
C ALA A 271 8.19 -10.99 19.72
N VAL A 272 8.46 -9.80 20.26
CA VAL A 272 9.81 -9.21 20.25
C VAL A 272 10.79 -10.07 21.05
N LYS A 273 10.43 -10.54 22.25
CA LYS A 273 11.25 -11.48 23.04
C LYS A 273 11.53 -12.79 22.30
N ALA A 274 10.57 -13.30 21.54
CA ALA A 274 10.75 -14.51 20.75
C ALA A 274 11.77 -14.30 19.62
N ARG A 275 11.78 -13.12 18.98
CA ARG A 275 12.77 -12.74 17.97
C ARG A 275 14.16 -12.54 18.56
N GLU A 276 14.24 -11.88 19.71
CA GLU A 276 15.50 -11.68 20.43
C GLU A 276 16.18 -13.02 20.75
N LYS A 277 15.43 -13.99 21.29
CA LYS A 277 15.91 -15.35 21.54
C LYS A 277 16.39 -16.09 20.28
N ALA A 278 15.92 -15.67 19.10
CA ALA A 278 16.33 -16.21 17.82
C ALA A 278 17.50 -15.42 17.18
N GLY A 279 18.04 -14.40 17.85
CA GLY A 279 19.16 -13.57 17.35
C GLY A 279 18.73 -12.46 16.38
N CYS A 280 17.43 -12.23 16.20
CA CYS A 280 16.87 -11.20 15.32
C CYS A 280 16.00 -10.18 16.08
N GLY A 281 16.40 -9.88 17.33
CA GLY A 281 15.77 -8.86 18.16
C GLY A 281 15.73 -7.48 17.48
N LEU A 282 14.82 -6.64 17.95
CA LEU A 282 14.77 -5.24 17.56
C LEU A 282 15.85 -4.47 18.32
N ASP A 283 16.49 -3.52 17.65
CA ASP A 283 17.43 -2.59 18.28
C ASP A 283 16.68 -1.34 18.77
N ARG A 284 15.57 -0.98 18.11
CA ARG A 284 14.84 0.25 18.39
C ARG A 284 13.33 0.12 18.16
N VAL A 285 12.55 0.61 19.12
CA VAL A 285 11.09 0.76 19.04
C VAL A 285 10.73 2.21 19.33
N VAL A 286 10.03 2.87 18.41
CA VAL A 286 9.65 4.28 18.52
C VAL A 286 8.12 4.37 18.60
N LEU A 287 7.61 5.06 19.62
CA LEU A 287 6.19 5.28 19.90
C LEU A 287 5.89 6.77 19.78
N LEU A 288 5.21 7.15 18.70
CA LEU A 288 4.89 8.53 18.37
C LEU A 288 3.38 8.68 18.25
N ASN A 289 2.82 9.70 18.89
CA ASN A 289 1.42 10.06 18.72
C ASN A 289 0.43 8.92 19.04
N CYS A 290 0.86 7.88 19.76
CA CYS A 290 0.12 6.65 19.92
C CYS A 290 -0.97 6.76 20.99
N THR A 291 -2.17 6.27 20.70
CA THR A 291 -3.29 6.26 21.65
C THR A 291 -3.22 5.06 22.60
N GLY A 292 -3.51 5.28 23.88
CA GLY A 292 -3.54 4.24 24.90
C GLY A 292 -2.17 3.70 25.30
N VAL A 293 -1.11 4.49 25.05
CA VAL A 293 0.23 4.34 25.63
C VAL A 293 0.29 5.20 26.89
N ARG A 294 0.67 4.57 28.02
CA ARG A 294 0.85 5.21 29.32
C ARG A 294 2.30 5.01 29.76
N GLU A 295 2.84 5.91 30.58
CA GLU A 295 4.22 5.85 31.09
C GLU A 295 4.50 4.49 31.74
N SER A 296 3.59 4.00 32.57
CA SER A 296 3.70 2.68 33.22
C SER A 296 3.85 1.53 32.23
N LYS A 297 3.16 1.56 31.07
CA LYS A 297 3.30 0.55 30.01
C LYS A 297 4.63 0.69 29.27
N VAL A 298 5.10 1.91 29.04
CA VAL A 298 6.39 2.17 28.41
C VAL A 298 7.53 1.66 29.30
N GLU A 299 7.44 1.85 30.62
CA GLU A 299 8.42 1.30 31.56
C GLU A 299 8.41 -0.24 31.62
N ILE A 300 7.24 -0.87 31.55
CA ILE A 300 7.13 -2.32 31.39
C ILE A 300 7.79 -2.77 30.08
N LEU A 301 7.59 -2.02 28.99
CA LEU A 301 8.18 -2.31 27.69
C LEU A 301 9.71 -2.19 27.72
N ARG A 302 10.25 -1.09 28.28
CA ARG A 302 11.70 -0.87 28.47
C ARG A 302 12.35 -1.99 29.25
N LYS A 303 11.76 -2.37 30.39
CA LYS A 303 12.24 -3.50 31.22
C LYS A 303 12.08 -4.87 30.55
N SER A 304 11.20 -4.97 29.56
CA SER A 304 10.94 -6.22 28.86
C SER A 304 11.83 -6.42 27.64
N LEU A 305 12.35 -5.35 27.05
CA LEU A 305 13.15 -5.39 25.84
C LEU A 305 14.62 -5.06 26.18
N ASP A 306 15.26 -5.94 26.94
CA ASP A 306 16.64 -5.78 27.38
C ASP A 306 17.57 -5.69 26.15
N GLY A 307 18.01 -4.47 25.80
CA GLY A 307 18.90 -4.21 24.67
C GLY A 307 18.25 -3.51 23.48
N ALA A 308 16.92 -3.34 23.46
CA ALA A 308 16.25 -2.46 22.50
C ALA A 308 16.04 -1.07 23.10
N GLU A 309 16.36 -0.02 22.34
CA GLU A 309 16.01 1.34 22.70
C GLU A 309 14.50 1.57 22.51
N VAL A 310 13.79 1.98 23.57
CA VAL A 310 12.37 2.35 23.50
C VAL A 310 12.23 3.88 23.61
N VAL A 311 11.96 4.50 22.47
CA VAL A 311 11.73 5.94 22.34
C VAL A 311 10.23 6.20 22.39
N TRP A 312 9.81 7.11 23.28
CA TRP A 312 8.42 7.54 23.42
C TRP A 312 8.39 9.06 23.49
N ASP A 313 7.41 9.67 22.83
CA ASP A 313 7.23 11.13 22.78
C ASP A 313 6.75 11.76 24.11
N GLY A 314 6.40 10.94 25.11
CA GLY A 314 5.94 11.40 26.42
C GLY A 314 4.49 11.90 26.44
N ILE A 315 3.74 11.70 25.35
CA ILE A 315 2.35 12.15 25.24
C ILE A 315 1.42 10.99 25.61
N GLU A 316 0.72 11.11 26.74
CA GLU A 316 -0.36 10.19 27.08
C GLU A 316 -1.65 10.62 26.38
N ARG A 317 -2.26 9.69 25.64
CA ARG A 317 -3.54 9.90 24.97
C ARG A 317 -4.52 8.84 25.40
N GLU A 318 -5.63 9.28 25.98
CA GLU A 318 -6.74 8.40 26.24
C GLU A 318 -7.56 8.24 24.97
N TYR A 319 -8.12 7.04 24.80
CA TYR A 319 -9.10 6.84 23.76
C TYR A 319 -10.34 7.59 24.23
N GLU A 320 -10.60 8.77 23.67
CA GLU A 320 -11.93 9.36 23.74
C GLU A 320 -12.84 8.34 23.07
N ILE A 321 -13.55 7.56 23.89
CA ILE A 321 -14.71 6.83 23.43
C ILE A 321 -15.61 7.94 22.96
N LEU A 322 -15.54 8.26 21.67
CA LEU A 322 -16.64 8.89 20.97
C LEU A 322 -17.75 7.86 21.16
N SER A 323 -18.48 8.03 22.26
CA SER A 323 -19.74 7.39 22.50
C SER A 323 -20.55 7.86 21.33
N SER A 324 -20.53 7.07 20.25
CA SER A 324 -21.55 7.09 19.24
C SER A 324 -22.81 6.59 19.93
N GLU A 325 -23.29 7.37 20.90
CA GLU A 325 -24.71 7.56 21.15
C GLU A 325 -25.25 8.21 19.88
N SER A 326 -25.20 7.47 18.77
CA SER A 326 -26.18 7.62 17.73
C SER A 326 -27.47 7.16 18.40
N GLU A 327 -28.15 8.11 19.03
CA GLU A 327 -29.56 8.07 19.38
C GLU A 327 -30.40 8.01 18.09
N ASP A 328 -30.05 7.11 17.17
CA ASP A 328 -30.98 6.64 16.15
C ASP A 328 -31.91 5.65 16.85
N SER A 329 -32.76 6.21 17.72
CA SER A 329 -34.02 5.60 18.08
C SER A 329 -34.79 5.42 16.78
N TYR A 330 -34.59 4.29 16.11
CA TYR A 330 -35.58 3.72 15.24
C TYR A 330 -36.80 3.44 16.12
N SER A 331 -37.67 4.45 16.23
CA SER A 331 -39.06 4.24 16.53
C SER A 331 -39.57 3.28 15.46
N ILE A 332 -39.61 2.01 15.81
CA ILE A 332 -40.34 1.00 15.05
C ILE A 332 -41.79 1.48 15.08
N GLU A 333 -42.23 2.15 14.01
CA GLU A 333 -43.66 2.33 13.80
C GLU A 333 -44.28 0.92 13.79
N PRO A 334 -45.27 0.64 14.65
CA PRO A 334 -45.94 -0.65 14.62
C PRO A 334 -46.59 -0.80 13.25
N ALA A 335 -46.28 -1.90 12.57
CA ALA A 335 -46.96 -2.30 11.35
C ALA A 335 -48.47 -2.25 11.61
N SER A 336 -49.16 -1.32 10.95
CA SER A 336 -50.61 -1.29 10.93
C SER A 336 -51.11 -2.54 10.22
N GLU A 337 -51.73 -3.42 10.99
CA GLU A 337 -52.67 -4.43 10.49
C GLU A 337 -53.82 -3.70 9.77
N GLU A 338 -53.81 -3.69 8.44
CA GLU A 338 -55.03 -3.62 7.62
C GLU A 338 -55.15 -4.99 6.95
N SER A 339 -55.91 -5.94 7.52
CA SER A 339 -57.35 -6.11 7.40
C SER A 339 -57.81 -6.32 5.94
N ASP A 340 -58.12 -7.58 5.65
CA ASP A 340 -59.22 -8.08 4.81
C ASP A 340 -59.80 -7.13 3.75
N PHE A 341 -59.67 -7.52 2.47
CA PHE A 341 -60.77 -7.30 1.53
C PHE A 341 -60.91 -8.42 0.50
N PHE A 342 -62.12 -8.98 0.48
CA PHE A 342 -62.65 -10.02 -0.38
C PHE A 342 -62.62 -9.65 -1.87
N GLY A 343 -62.58 -10.69 -2.71
CA GLY A 343 -62.85 -10.60 -4.14
C GLY A 343 -63.07 -11.99 -4.74
N GLU A 344 -64.20 -12.61 -4.39
CA GLU A 344 -64.79 -13.72 -5.14
C GLU A 344 -65.22 -13.28 -6.56
N ASP A 345 -65.33 -14.30 -7.41
CA ASP A 345 -66.10 -14.40 -8.66
C ASP A 345 -65.52 -13.90 -10.00
N GLY A 346 -65.37 -14.86 -10.92
CA GLY A 346 -65.95 -14.70 -12.26
C GLY A 346 -65.23 -15.34 -13.45
N TRP A 347 -65.66 -16.56 -13.79
CA TRP A 347 -65.64 -17.25 -15.10
C TRP A 347 -64.35 -17.89 -15.64
#